data_AF-A0AA95KLN9-F1
#
_entry.id   AF-A0AA95KLN9-F1
#
_cell.length_a   1.000
_cell.length_b   1.000
_cell.length_c   1.000
_cell.angle_alpha   90.00
_cell.angle_beta   90.00
_cell.angle_gamma   90.00
#
_symmetry.space_group_name_H-M   'P 1'
#
loop_
_entity.id
_entity.type
_entity.pdbx_description
1 polymer ?
#
loop_
_entity_poly.entity_id
_entity_poly.type
_entity_poly.pdbx_seq_one_letter_code
_entity_poly.pdbx_strand_id
1 'polypeptide(L)'
;MDISKKETDPGIEKAGNRETVPRCTPSKLVRDLLKGGNDAELCIKTGQTDMLKHMYKTGYYQLRYKPSFNICNRNRYIIRDASMWNDYISLLSYFHKDLHNAKYVCPKNLKAEHDRLLRKKNEIEARQRRERDRIKAIQKEKQLKEDIASFYNRMERFFGMEIKGDGIVIRPLESVTQFYKEGKAMHHCVYANRYYRRSECLIMTAIVGEKHVETIEVNLKSFQIVQSRAVCNGTSEYHDCIIRLVEKNMSLIKKLTA
;
A
#
# COMPACT_ATOMS: atom_id res chain seq x y z
N MET A 1 64.08 14.43 2.35
CA MET A 1 64.42 13.83 1.05
C MET A 1 64.27 12.34 1.21
N ASP A 2 63.25 11.73 0.60
CA ASP A 2 63.42 10.44 -0.06
C ASP A 2 62.22 10.10 -0.93
N ILE A 3 62.54 9.76 -2.17
CA ILE A 3 61.64 9.62 -3.31
C ILE A 3 61.29 8.13 -3.41
N SER A 4 60.07 7.75 -3.00
CA SER A 4 59.54 6.42 -3.34
C SER A 4 58.72 6.54 -4.63
N LYS A 5 59.39 6.24 -5.74
CA LYS A 5 58.76 5.98 -7.04
C LYS A 5 57.71 4.88 -6.85
N LYS A 6 56.43 5.20 -7.09
CA LYS A 6 55.39 4.19 -7.26
C LYS A 6 55.26 3.89 -8.74
N GLU A 7 55.67 2.68 -9.09
CA GLU A 7 55.61 2.12 -10.44
C GLU A 7 54.17 2.16 -10.98
N THR A 8 54.04 2.75 -12.15
CA THR A 8 52.84 2.71 -12.98
C THR A 8 52.73 1.36 -13.67
N ASP A 9 51.58 0.71 -13.52
CA ASP A 9 51.22 -0.55 -14.19
C ASP A 9 51.25 -0.39 -15.73
N PRO A 10 51.97 -1.25 -16.48
CA PRO A 10 52.15 -1.13 -17.94
C PRO A 10 50.84 -1.10 -18.76
N GLY A 11 49.72 -1.55 -18.19
CA GLY A 11 48.41 -1.49 -18.84
C GLY A 11 47.86 -0.06 -19.01
N ILE A 12 48.27 0.89 -18.17
CA ILE A 12 47.75 2.26 -18.16
C ILE A 12 48.43 3.13 -19.25
N GLU A 13 49.68 2.83 -19.60
CA GLU A 13 50.42 3.61 -20.62
C GLU A 13 49.93 3.36 -22.05
N LYS A 14 49.38 2.17 -22.35
CA LYS A 14 48.82 1.87 -23.68
C LYS A 14 47.50 2.60 -23.99
N ALA A 15 46.85 3.22 -23.00
CA ALA A 15 45.52 3.81 -23.13
C ALA A 15 45.49 5.36 -23.14
N GLY A 16 46.65 6.03 -23.04
CA GLY A 16 46.76 7.48 -23.24
C GLY A 16 46.01 8.37 -22.23
N ASN A 17 45.69 7.87 -21.04
CA ASN A 17 44.89 8.59 -20.03
C ASN A 17 45.71 8.83 -18.76
N ARG A 18 46.38 9.99 -18.64
CA ARG A 18 47.11 10.38 -17.43
C ARG A 18 46.33 11.29 -16.46
N GLU A 19 45.19 11.88 -16.83
CA GLU A 19 44.67 13.03 -16.03
C GLU A 19 43.19 13.04 -15.59
N THR A 20 42.36 12.03 -15.86
CA THR A 20 40.90 12.15 -15.61
C THR A 20 40.24 10.95 -14.93
N VAL A 21 40.82 10.45 -13.84
CA VAL A 21 40.14 9.43 -13.01
C VAL A 21 39.32 10.12 -11.91
N PRO A 22 37.98 10.07 -11.92
CA PRO A 22 37.17 10.63 -10.84
C PRO A 22 37.38 9.85 -9.53
N ARG A 23 37.03 10.45 -8.39
CA ARG A 23 37.10 9.84 -7.03
C ARG A 23 36.15 8.65 -6.83
N CYS A 24 36.26 7.61 -7.64
CA CYS A 24 35.68 6.28 -7.40
C CYS A 24 36.80 5.34 -6.94
N THR A 25 36.48 4.30 -6.17
CA THR A 25 37.47 3.33 -5.70
C THR A 25 38.19 2.73 -6.92
N PRO A 26 39.49 3.03 -7.15
CA PRO A 26 40.15 2.74 -8.42
C PRO A 26 40.08 1.25 -8.81
N SER A 27 40.08 0.36 -7.82
CA SER A 27 40.03 -1.10 -8.02
C SER A 27 38.72 -1.63 -8.58
N LYS A 28 37.59 -0.91 -8.47
CA LYS A 28 36.31 -1.33 -9.05
C LYS A 28 36.19 -0.86 -10.50
N LEU A 29 36.54 0.39 -10.76
CA LEU A 29 36.54 0.96 -12.11
C LEU A 29 37.49 0.19 -13.03
N VAL A 30 38.72 -0.08 -12.57
CA VAL A 30 39.71 -0.84 -13.34
C VAL A 30 39.22 -2.26 -13.63
N ARG A 31 38.58 -2.93 -12.67
CA ARG A 31 38.00 -4.27 -12.89
C ARG A 31 36.87 -4.27 -13.92
N ASP A 32 36.01 -3.26 -13.93
CA ASP A 32 34.92 -3.19 -14.92
C ASP A 32 35.43 -2.84 -16.32
N LEU A 33 36.46 -2.00 -16.43
CA LEU A 33 37.12 -1.71 -17.69
C LEU A 33 37.83 -2.95 -18.26
N LEU A 34 38.52 -3.72 -17.40
CA LEU A 34 39.16 -4.99 -17.78
C LEU A 34 38.15 -6.09 -18.17
N LYS A 35 36.92 -6.03 -17.66
CA LYS A 35 35.82 -6.92 -18.03
C LYS A 35 35.12 -6.54 -19.35
N GLY A 36 35.54 -5.45 -20.01
CA GLY A 36 34.91 -4.98 -21.25
C GLY A 36 33.61 -4.22 -21.03
N GLY A 37 33.46 -3.51 -19.91
CA GLY A 37 32.31 -2.64 -19.63
C GLY A 37 32.21 -1.46 -20.61
N ASN A 38 31.55 -1.70 -21.75
CA ASN A 38 31.40 -0.75 -22.86
C ASN A 38 30.82 0.62 -22.41
N ASP A 39 29.91 0.64 -21.44
CA ASP A 39 29.27 1.88 -20.97
C ASP A 39 30.16 2.73 -20.06
N ALA A 40 30.99 2.10 -19.21
CA ALA A 40 31.95 2.82 -18.36
C ALA A 40 33.06 3.42 -19.21
N GLU A 41 33.58 2.65 -20.18
CA GLU A 41 34.54 3.11 -21.17
C GLU A 41 33.98 4.26 -22.01
N LEU A 42 32.72 4.15 -22.46
CA LEU A 42 32.03 5.21 -23.20
C LEU A 42 31.96 6.51 -22.39
N CYS A 43 31.59 6.47 -21.10
CA CYS A 43 31.52 7.66 -20.26
C CYS A 43 32.89 8.33 -20.07
N ILE A 44 33.97 7.54 -19.95
CA ILE A 44 35.34 8.06 -19.84
C ILE A 44 35.74 8.74 -21.16
N LYS A 45 35.55 8.06 -22.30
CA LYS A 45 35.90 8.58 -23.63
C LYS A 45 35.13 9.85 -24.00
N THR A 46 33.89 10.00 -23.51
CA THR A 46 33.06 11.19 -23.79
C THR A 46 33.16 12.28 -22.73
N GLY A 47 33.97 12.09 -21.68
CA GLY A 47 34.16 13.07 -20.61
C GLY A 47 32.96 13.22 -19.66
N GLN A 48 32.00 12.30 -19.71
CA GLN A 48 30.77 12.32 -18.90
C GLN A 48 31.02 11.75 -17.49
N THR A 49 31.91 12.41 -16.74
CA THR A 49 32.39 11.91 -15.44
C THR A 49 31.29 11.84 -14.37
N ASP A 50 30.30 12.74 -14.40
CA ASP A 50 29.20 12.73 -13.42
C ASP A 50 28.20 11.58 -13.66
N MET A 51 28.02 11.17 -14.93
CA MET A 51 27.25 9.96 -15.26
C MET A 51 27.96 8.71 -14.76
N LEU A 52 29.27 8.62 -14.95
CA LEU A 52 30.08 7.51 -14.44
C LEU A 52 29.99 7.41 -12.90
N LYS A 53 30.14 8.53 -12.18
CA LYS A 53 29.99 8.57 -10.72
C LYS A 53 28.59 8.08 -10.29
N HIS A 54 27.54 8.49 -10.99
CA HIS A 54 26.18 8.10 -10.67
C HIS A 54 25.93 6.60 -10.90
N MET A 55 26.46 6.01 -11.98
CA MET A 55 26.40 4.56 -12.24
C MET A 55 27.01 3.76 -11.08
N TYR A 56 28.22 4.13 -10.66
CA TYR A 56 28.90 3.47 -9.54
C TYR A 56 28.22 3.69 -8.19
N LYS A 57 27.62 4.86 -7.95
CA LYS A 57 26.89 5.16 -6.71
C LYS A 57 25.59 4.36 -6.59
N THR A 58 24.88 4.18 -7.71
CA THR A 58 23.58 3.49 -7.74
C THR A 58 23.70 1.97 -7.88
N GLY A 59 24.90 1.45 -8.18
CA GLY A 59 25.15 0.02 -8.39
C GLY A 59 24.71 -0.49 -9.76
N TYR A 60 24.25 0.39 -10.64
CA TYR A 60 23.92 0.06 -12.03
C TYR A 60 25.17 0.25 -12.90
N TYR A 61 25.70 -0.86 -13.42
CA TYR A 61 26.87 -0.87 -14.32
C TYR A 61 26.51 -0.61 -15.79
N GLN A 62 25.26 -0.23 -16.07
CA GLN A 62 24.73 0.00 -17.42
C GLN A 62 23.96 1.32 -17.49
N LEU A 63 24.01 1.97 -18.66
CA LEU A 63 23.26 3.19 -18.94
C LEU A 63 21.79 2.86 -19.21
N ARG A 64 20.90 3.24 -18.29
CA ARG A 64 19.44 3.04 -18.41
C ARG A 64 18.87 3.59 -19.73
N TYR A 65 19.39 4.74 -20.20
CA TYR A 65 18.93 5.43 -21.40
C TYR A 65 20.06 5.62 -22.43
N LYS A 66 20.73 4.52 -22.80
CA LYS A 66 21.89 4.54 -23.72
C LYS A 66 21.63 5.27 -25.06
N PRO A 67 20.49 5.11 -25.76
CA PRO A 67 20.23 5.85 -27.00
C PRO A 67 20.19 7.37 -26.80
N SER A 68 19.51 7.84 -25.76
CA SER A 68 19.43 9.25 -25.39
C SER A 68 20.80 9.79 -24.95
N PHE A 69 21.56 9.02 -24.18
CA PHE A 69 22.92 9.36 -23.80
C PHE A 69 23.85 9.53 -25.01
N ASN A 70 23.74 8.65 -26.01
CA ASN A 70 24.51 8.75 -27.25
C ASN A 70 24.17 10.01 -28.05
N ILE A 71 22.93 10.49 -27.97
CA ILE A 71 22.51 11.76 -28.58
C ILE A 71 23.11 12.95 -27.84
N CYS A 72 23.17 12.93 -26.51
CA CYS A 72 23.89 13.94 -25.73
C CYS A 72 25.35 14.06 -26.20
N ASN A 73 26.03 12.91 -26.35
CA ASN A 73 27.43 12.90 -26.79
C ASN A 73 27.58 13.42 -28.22
N ARG A 74 26.69 13.03 -29.15
CA ARG A 74 26.68 13.57 -30.53
C ARG A 74 26.49 15.09 -30.57
N ASN A 75 25.72 15.66 -29.65
CA ASN A 75 25.45 17.10 -29.56
C ASN A 75 26.42 17.84 -28.60
N ARG A 76 27.48 17.18 -28.12
CA ARG A 76 28.45 17.73 -27.15
C ARG A 76 27.81 18.28 -25.87
N TYR A 77 26.70 17.68 -25.43
CA TYR A 77 25.98 18.06 -24.22
C TYR A 77 26.56 17.33 -23.00
N ILE A 78 27.15 18.07 -22.07
CA ILE A 78 27.72 17.52 -20.82
C ILE A 78 26.66 17.47 -19.73
N ILE A 79 26.38 16.28 -19.22
CA ILE A 79 25.41 16.04 -18.16
C ILE A 79 26.11 16.27 -16.81
N ARG A 80 25.84 17.41 -16.18
CA ARG A 80 26.40 17.78 -14.86
C ARG A 80 25.71 17.08 -13.68
N ASP A 81 24.42 16.81 -13.82
CA ASP A 81 23.62 16.07 -12.83
C ASP A 81 22.98 14.85 -13.50
N ALA A 82 23.63 13.71 -13.35
CA ALA A 82 23.20 12.45 -13.94
C ALA A 82 21.93 11.89 -13.29
N SER A 83 21.71 12.16 -12.00
CA SER A 83 20.50 11.72 -11.31
C SER A 83 19.29 12.46 -11.85
N MET A 84 19.36 13.80 -11.86
CA MET A 84 18.29 14.66 -12.36
C MET A 84 18.04 14.41 -13.86
N TRP A 85 19.09 14.16 -14.64
CA TRP A 85 18.92 13.84 -16.06
C TRP A 85 18.18 12.51 -16.25
N ASN A 86 18.54 11.46 -15.51
CA ASN A 86 17.82 10.19 -15.57
C ASN A 86 16.34 10.36 -15.21
N ASP A 87 16.04 11.10 -14.13
CA ASP A 87 14.67 11.39 -13.71
C ASP A 87 13.90 12.20 -14.76
N TYR A 88 14.55 13.18 -15.38
CA TYR A 88 14.00 13.95 -16.49
C TYR A 88 13.68 13.10 -17.72
N ILE A 89 14.56 12.18 -18.12
CA ILE A 89 14.28 11.25 -19.23
C ILE A 89 13.11 10.32 -18.89
N SER A 90 13.00 9.86 -17.64
CA SER A 90 11.81 9.13 -17.16
C SER A 90 10.53 9.96 -17.27
N LEU A 91 10.58 11.26 -16.95
CA LEU A 91 9.43 12.17 -17.14
C LEU A 91 9.07 12.34 -18.62
N LEU A 92 10.06 12.47 -19.52
CA LEU A 92 9.80 12.52 -20.96
C LEU A 92 9.10 11.25 -21.46
N SER A 93 9.56 10.08 -21.00
CA SER A 93 8.92 8.80 -21.31
C SER A 93 7.47 8.75 -20.81
N TYR A 94 7.20 9.25 -19.60
CA TYR A 94 5.85 9.33 -19.03
C TYR A 94 4.92 10.22 -19.87
N PHE A 95 5.44 11.32 -20.41
CA PHE A 95 4.68 12.23 -21.28
C PHE A 95 4.71 11.83 -22.77
N HIS A 96 5.19 10.64 -23.09
CA HIS A 96 5.32 10.12 -24.46
C HIS A 96 6.07 11.09 -25.39
N LYS A 97 7.12 11.74 -24.87
CA LYS A 97 8.02 12.59 -25.66
C LYS A 97 9.12 11.76 -26.29
N ASP A 98 9.61 12.23 -27.43
CA ASP A 98 10.64 11.53 -28.19
C ASP A 98 12.00 11.59 -27.46
N LEU A 99 12.46 10.41 -27.04
CA LEU A 99 13.75 10.21 -26.36
C LEU A 99 14.94 10.13 -27.32
N HIS A 100 14.69 10.20 -28.63
CA HIS A 100 15.71 10.19 -29.67
C HIS A 100 15.95 11.57 -30.30
N ASN A 101 15.20 12.58 -29.86
CA ASN A 101 15.34 13.94 -30.36
C ASN A 101 16.23 14.78 -29.43
N ALA A 102 17.27 15.39 -30.00
CA ALA A 102 18.20 16.26 -29.29
C ALA A 102 17.49 17.44 -28.58
N LYS A 103 16.39 17.94 -29.14
CA LYS A 103 15.58 19.03 -28.54
C LYS A 103 15.05 18.68 -27.16
N TYR A 104 14.67 17.42 -26.94
CA TYR A 104 14.13 16.98 -25.65
C TYR A 104 15.22 16.45 -24.74
N VAL A 105 16.17 15.70 -25.28
CA VAL A 105 17.22 15.01 -24.52
C VAL A 105 18.31 15.97 -24.00
N CYS A 106 18.56 17.08 -24.71
CA CYS A 106 19.59 18.08 -24.39
C CYS A 106 18.96 19.45 -24.05
N PRO A 107 18.28 19.61 -22.89
CA PRO A 107 17.70 20.89 -22.50
C PRO A 107 18.78 21.91 -22.13
N LYS A 108 18.58 23.18 -22.50
CA LYS A 108 19.49 24.28 -22.08
C LYS A 108 19.53 24.46 -20.56
N ASN A 109 18.39 24.25 -19.89
CA ASN A 109 18.29 24.27 -18.42
C ASN A 109 17.55 23.01 -17.96
N LEU A 110 18.31 21.98 -17.59
CA LEU A 110 17.78 20.68 -17.16
C LEU A 110 16.83 20.80 -15.97
N LYS A 111 17.20 21.59 -14.96
CA LYS A 111 16.42 21.74 -13.73
C LYS A 111 15.07 22.38 -14.00
N ALA A 112 15.03 23.46 -14.79
CA ALA A 112 13.78 24.15 -15.11
C ALA A 112 12.79 23.26 -15.87
N GLU A 113 13.26 22.51 -16.89
CA GLU A 113 12.38 21.60 -17.65
C GLU A 113 11.96 20.37 -16.82
N HIS A 114 12.88 19.83 -16.00
CA HIS A 114 12.56 18.79 -15.03
C HIS A 114 11.44 19.23 -14.08
N ASP A 115 11.59 20.38 -13.42
CA ASP A 115 10.65 20.88 -12.42
C ASP A 115 9.28 21.19 -13.04
N ARG A 116 9.27 21.72 -14.27
CA ARG A 116 8.06 21.95 -15.05
C ARG A 116 7.31 20.65 -15.36
N LEU A 117 8.00 19.62 -15.86
CA LEU A 117 7.39 18.33 -16.17
C LEU A 117 6.93 17.60 -14.90
N LEU A 118 7.72 17.67 -13.83
CA LEU A 118 7.38 17.08 -12.55
C LEU A 118 6.11 17.72 -11.97
N ARG A 119 6.00 19.06 -12.00
CA ARG A 119 4.78 19.75 -11.55
C ARG A 119 3.56 19.29 -12.33
N LYS A 120 3.68 19.20 -13.65
CA LYS A 120 2.60 18.73 -14.52
C LYS A 120 2.18 17.28 -14.18
N LYS A 121 3.15 16.40 -13.92
CA LYS A 121 2.88 15.00 -13.55
C LYS A 121 2.14 14.95 -12.21
N ASN A 122 2.63 15.67 -11.21
CA ASN A 122 2.03 15.73 -9.88
C ASN A 122 0.60 16.26 -9.92
N GLU A 123 0.31 17.28 -10.74
CA GLU A 123 -1.05 17.80 -10.94
C GLU A 123 -2.00 16.75 -11.53
N ILE A 124 -1.54 15.98 -12.53
CA ILE A 124 -2.31 14.90 -13.15
C ILE A 124 -2.57 13.77 -12.14
N GLU A 125 -1.54 13.30 -11.45
CA GLU A 125 -1.65 12.23 -10.45
C GLU A 125 -2.55 12.64 -9.28
N ALA A 126 -2.45 13.89 -8.82
CA ALA A 126 -3.32 14.43 -7.77
C ALA A 126 -4.79 14.50 -8.22
N ARG A 127 -5.05 14.87 -9.49
CA ARG A 127 -6.41 14.85 -10.05
C ARG A 127 -6.95 13.42 -10.14
N GLN A 128 -6.16 12.48 -10.65
CA GLN A 128 -6.56 11.08 -10.74
C GLN A 128 -6.78 10.45 -9.36
N ARG A 129 -5.94 10.78 -8.38
CA ARG A 129 -6.12 10.33 -7.00
C ARG A 129 -7.44 10.83 -6.42
N ARG A 130 -7.74 12.12 -6.55
CA ARG A 130 -9.01 12.70 -6.09
C ARG A 130 -10.21 12.03 -6.73
N GLU A 131 -10.17 11.78 -8.04
CA GLU A 131 -11.27 11.10 -8.73
C GLU A 131 -11.44 9.64 -8.27
N ARG A 132 -10.35 8.90 -8.11
CA ARG A 132 -10.39 7.53 -7.56
C ARG A 132 -10.94 7.51 -6.14
N ASP A 133 -10.53 8.45 -5.30
CA ASP A 133 -10.98 8.55 -3.92
C ASP A 133 -12.48 8.92 -3.86
N ARG A 134 -12.96 9.78 -4.78
CA ARG A 134 -14.38 10.11 -4.94
C ARG A 134 -15.20 8.89 -5.34
N ILE A 135 -14.77 8.15 -6.37
CA ILE A 135 -15.47 6.93 -6.82
C ILE A 135 -15.52 5.89 -5.71
N LYS A 136 -14.40 5.68 -5.00
CA LYS A 136 -14.34 4.75 -3.85
C LYS A 136 -15.28 5.15 -2.73
N ALA A 137 -15.40 6.45 -2.42
CA ALA A 137 -16.32 6.94 -1.41
C ALA A 137 -17.78 6.65 -1.79
N ILE A 138 -18.17 6.94 -3.03
CA ILE A 138 -19.51 6.66 -3.56
C ILE A 138 -19.82 5.16 -3.53
N GLN A 139 -18.89 4.32 -3.97
CA GLN A 139 -19.04 2.86 -3.94
C GLN A 139 -19.19 2.33 -2.50
N LYS A 140 -18.38 2.85 -1.57
CA LYS A 140 -18.46 2.46 -0.15
C LYS A 140 -19.79 2.85 0.47
N GLU A 141 -20.32 4.02 0.14
CA GLU A 141 -21.64 4.46 0.61
C GLU A 141 -22.76 3.59 0.02
N LYS A 142 -22.71 3.30 -1.28
CA LYS A 142 -23.68 2.41 -1.94
C LYS A 142 -23.68 1.02 -1.31
N GLN A 143 -22.49 0.43 -1.13
CA GLN A 143 -22.35 -0.88 -0.49
C GLN A 143 -22.88 -0.86 0.95
N LEU A 144 -22.63 0.19 1.72
CA LEU A 144 -23.15 0.31 3.08
C LEU A 144 -24.68 0.34 3.09
N LYS A 145 -25.30 1.08 2.17
CA LYS A 145 -26.77 1.12 2.03
C LYS A 145 -27.34 -0.25 1.66
N GLU A 146 -26.72 -0.95 0.71
CA GLU A 146 -27.10 -2.31 0.32
C GLU A 146 -26.95 -3.31 1.46
N ASP A 147 -25.85 -3.24 2.22
CA ASP A 147 -25.64 -4.10 3.39
C ASP A 147 -26.71 -3.87 4.46
N ILE A 148 -27.03 -2.60 4.72
CA ILE A 148 -28.06 -2.21 5.69
C ILE A 148 -29.41 -2.76 5.22
N ALA A 149 -29.80 -2.51 3.97
CA ALA A 149 -31.07 -3.00 3.43
C ALA A 149 -31.14 -4.54 3.45
N SER A 150 -30.08 -5.23 3.05
CA SER A 150 -29.99 -6.69 3.10
C SER A 150 -30.08 -7.22 4.53
N PHE A 151 -29.48 -6.53 5.50
CA PHE A 151 -29.58 -6.86 6.91
C PHE A 151 -31.04 -6.72 7.39
N TYR A 152 -31.69 -5.60 7.10
CA TYR A 152 -33.09 -5.36 7.48
C TYR A 152 -34.01 -6.44 6.91
N ASN A 153 -33.95 -6.70 5.59
CA ASN A 153 -34.81 -7.70 4.93
C ASN A 153 -34.66 -9.12 5.52
N ARG A 154 -33.47 -9.47 6.04
CA ARG A 154 -33.24 -10.80 6.64
C ARG A 154 -33.63 -10.84 8.11
N MET A 155 -33.29 -9.79 8.86
CA MET A 155 -33.38 -9.78 10.32
C MET A 155 -34.70 -9.22 10.85
N GLU A 156 -35.52 -8.58 10.03
CA GLU A 156 -36.81 -7.98 10.42
C GLU A 156 -37.71 -8.95 11.19
N ARG A 157 -37.73 -10.23 10.79
CA ARG A 157 -38.48 -11.30 11.46
C ARG A 157 -38.09 -11.55 12.92
N PHE A 158 -36.89 -11.14 13.34
CA PHE A 158 -36.41 -11.28 14.71
C PHE A 158 -36.58 -9.98 15.51
N PHE A 159 -36.96 -8.87 14.88
CA PHE A 159 -37.10 -7.60 15.60
C PHE A 159 -38.26 -7.67 16.59
N GLY A 160 -38.05 -7.08 17.78
CA GLY A 160 -38.97 -7.20 18.89
C GLY A 160 -38.97 -8.56 19.61
N MET A 161 -38.14 -9.52 19.17
CA MET A 161 -37.93 -10.76 19.92
C MET A 161 -37.21 -10.46 21.23
N GLU A 162 -37.76 -10.95 22.34
CA GLU A 162 -37.19 -10.75 23.67
C GLU A 162 -37.32 -12.04 24.47
N ILE A 163 -36.20 -12.51 25.04
CA ILE A 163 -36.17 -13.69 25.90
C ILE A 163 -35.84 -13.21 27.31
N LYS A 164 -36.71 -13.52 28.27
CA LYS A 164 -36.55 -13.15 29.68
C LYS A 164 -36.44 -14.39 30.56
N GLY A 165 -35.54 -14.34 31.53
CA GLY A 165 -35.40 -15.39 32.54
C GLY A 165 -34.31 -15.03 33.54
N ASP A 166 -34.50 -15.38 34.81
CA ASP A 166 -33.50 -15.21 35.87
C ASP A 166 -32.93 -13.78 36.01
N GLY A 167 -33.75 -12.76 35.74
CA GLY A 167 -33.34 -11.34 35.76
C GLY A 167 -32.51 -10.89 34.55
N ILE A 168 -32.32 -11.77 33.56
CA ILE A 168 -31.60 -11.51 32.31
C ILE A 168 -32.62 -11.28 31.19
N VAL A 169 -32.34 -10.27 30.36
CA VAL A 169 -33.07 -9.97 29.13
C VAL A 169 -32.13 -10.16 27.94
N ILE A 170 -32.51 -11.04 27.01
CA ILE A 170 -31.76 -11.30 25.79
C ILE A 170 -32.57 -10.80 24.60
N ARG A 171 -31.96 -9.97 23.75
CA ARG A 171 -32.60 -9.40 22.55
C ARG A 171 -31.64 -9.39 21.35
N PRO A 172 -32.13 -9.55 20.12
CA PRO A 172 -31.31 -9.42 18.93
C PRO A 172 -30.85 -7.98 18.72
N LEU A 173 -29.71 -7.81 18.04
CA LEU A 173 -29.29 -6.50 17.55
C LEU A 173 -30.08 -6.19 16.26
N GLU A 174 -30.87 -5.13 16.28
CA GLU A 174 -31.88 -4.79 15.26
C GLU A 174 -31.37 -3.77 14.22
N SER A 175 -30.16 -3.25 14.38
CA SER A 175 -29.58 -2.32 13.41
C SER A 175 -28.07 -2.36 13.39
N VAL A 176 -27.47 -2.01 12.25
CA VAL A 176 -26.01 -1.86 12.10
C VAL A 176 -25.43 -0.84 13.12
N THR A 177 -26.23 0.16 13.51
CA THR A 177 -25.86 1.11 14.58
C THR A 177 -25.80 0.44 15.95
N GLN A 178 -26.71 -0.50 16.26
CA GLN A 178 -26.63 -1.28 17.49
C GLN A 178 -25.40 -2.19 17.49
N PHE A 179 -25.04 -2.84 16.37
CA PHE A 179 -23.77 -3.57 16.26
C PHE A 179 -22.56 -2.70 16.56
N TYR A 180 -22.55 -1.45 16.08
CA TYR A 180 -21.48 -0.49 16.38
C TYR A 180 -21.42 -0.13 17.86
N LYS A 181 -22.57 0.19 18.47
CA LYS A 181 -22.66 0.50 19.91
C LYS A 181 -22.24 -0.68 20.77
N GLU A 182 -22.71 -1.88 20.45
CA GLU A 182 -22.36 -3.13 21.16
C GLU A 182 -20.86 -3.40 21.08
N GLY A 183 -20.28 -3.38 19.87
CA GLY A 183 -18.84 -3.61 19.69
C GLY A 183 -17.97 -2.58 20.42
N LYS A 184 -18.44 -1.33 20.53
CA LYS A 184 -17.76 -0.29 21.31
C LYS A 184 -17.89 -0.50 22.82
N ALA A 185 -19.08 -0.87 23.31
CA ALA A 185 -19.34 -1.09 24.74
C ALA A 185 -18.64 -2.35 25.25
N MET A 186 -18.66 -3.42 24.46
CA MET A 186 -18.14 -4.74 24.83
C MET A 186 -16.68 -4.97 24.39
N HIS A 187 -16.08 -4.00 23.70
CA HIS A 187 -14.70 -4.07 23.18
C HIS A 187 -14.43 -5.32 22.32
N HIS A 188 -15.41 -5.80 21.56
CA HIS A 188 -15.25 -6.96 20.69
C HIS A 188 -15.67 -6.69 19.24
N CYS A 189 -15.18 -7.54 18.34
CA CYS A 189 -15.11 -7.26 16.90
C CYS A 189 -16.43 -7.46 16.11
N VAL A 190 -17.61 -7.46 16.74
CA VAL A 190 -18.89 -7.78 16.05
C VAL A 190 -19.21 -6.80 14.91
N TYR A 191 -18.91 -5.52 15.10
CA TYR A 191 -19.04 -4.52 14.04
C TYR A 191 -17.88 -4.60 13.04
N ALA A 192 -16.64 -4.66 13.54
CA ALA A 192 -15.43 -4.65 12.72
C ALA A 192 -15.37 -5.84 11.74
N ASN A 193 -15.80 -7.02 12.19
CA ASN A 193 -15.89 -8.25 11.39
C ASN A 193 -17.19 -8.35 10.57
N ARG A 194 -18.02 -7.29 10.58
CA ARG A 194 -19.24 -7.16 9.77
C ARG A 194 -20.21 -8.32 9.94
N TYR A 195 -20.46 -8.73 11.18
CA TYR A 195 -21.39 -9.83 11.47
C TYR A 195 -22.79 -9.59 10.91
N TYR A 196 -23.23 -8.33 10.81
CA TYR A 196 -24.48 -7.94 10.15
C TYR A 196 -24.56 -8.36 8.67
N ARG A 197 -23.43 -8.63 7.98
CA ARG A 197 -23.40 -9.16 6.61
C ARG A 197 -23.58 -10.68 6.54
N ARG A 198 -23.38 -11.41 7.64
CA ARG A 198 -23.52 -12.86 7.66
C ARG A 198 -25.00 -13.21 7.65
N SER A 199 -25.43 -14.01 6.69
CA SER A 199 -26.82 -14.45 6.56
C SER A 199 -27.19 -15.56 7.55
N GLU A 200 -26.20 -16.27 8.07
CA GLU A 200 -26.38 -17.49 8.85
C GLU A 200 -26.21 -17.25 10.36
N CYS A 201 -26.01 -16.01 10.78
CA CYS A 201 -25.71 -15.67 12.17
C CYS A 201 -26.76 -14.70 12.72
N LEU A 202 -27.33 -15.02 13.87
CA LEU A 202 -28.12 -14.11 14.68
C LEU A 202 -27.27 -13.64 15.86
N ILE A 203 -27.06 -12.33 15.97
CA ILE A 203 -26.34 -11.74 17.11
C ILE A 203 -27.35 -11.16 18.09
N MET A 204 -27.24 -11.56 19.34
CA MET A 204 -28.06 -11.11 20.45
C MET A 204 -27.18 -10.52 21.55
N THR A 205 -27.72 -9.59 22.32
CA THR A 205 -27.09 -9.05 23.52
C THR A 205 -27.90 -9.48 24.75
N ALA A 206 -27.19 -9.92 25.79
CA ALA A 206 -27.73 -10.21 27.11
C ALA A 206 -27.53 -9.00 28.01
N ILE A 207 -28.59 -8.61 28.71
CA ILE A 207 -28.66 -7.43 29.56
C ILE A 207 -29.17 -7.84 30.93
N VAL A 208 -28.50 -7.37 31.98
CA VAL A 208 -28.93 -7.52 33.38
C VAL A 208 -29.09 -6.12 33.97
N GLY A 209 -30.31 -5.79 34.38
CA GLY A 209 -30.69 -4.41 34.70
C GLY A 209 -30.54 -3.50 33.48
N GLU A 210 -29.53 -2.63 33.50
CA GLU A 210 -29.17 -1.74 32.38
C GLU A 210 -27.82 -2.06 31.75
N LYS A 211 -27.11 -3.08 32.26
CA LYS A 211 -25.74 -3.40 31.83
C LYS A 211 -25.74 -4.54 30.82
N HIS A 212 -25.03 -4.32 29.72
CA HIS A 212 -24.71 -5.35 28.74
C HIS A 212 -23.68 -6.31 29.34
N VAL A 213 -24.01 -7.59 29.40
CA VAL A 213 -23.17 -8.62 30.06
C VAL A 213 -22.48 -9.54 29.06
N GLU A 214 -23.16 -9.97 28.00
CA GLU A 214 -22.59 -10.80 26.94
C GLU A 214 -23.23 -10.55 25.57
N THR A 215 -22.46 -10.80 24.52
CA THR A 215 -22.97 -10.94 23.15
C THR A 215 -22.96 -12.41 22.74
N ILE A 216 -24.08 -12.87 22.18
CA ILE A 216 -24.33 -14.25 21.79
C ILE A 216 -24.45 -14.32 20.27
N GLU A 217 -23.74 -15.25 19.65
CA GLU A 217 -23.87 -15.63 18.24
C GLU A 217 -24.56 -16.98 18.13
N VAL A 218 -25.72 -17.01 17.46
CA VAL A 218 -26.44 -18.23 17.12
C VAL A 218 -26.35 -18.48 15.62
N ASN A 219 -26.02 -19.71 15.24
CA ASN A 219 -26.08 -20.14 13.85
C ASN A 219 -27.53 -20.48 13.46
N LEU A 220 -28.07 -19.79 12.47
CA LEU A 220 -29.46 -19.93 11.99
C LEU A 220 -29.71 -21.21 11.16
N LYS A 221 -28.66 -21.92 10.72
CA LYS A 221 -28.79 -23.20 10.03
C LYS A 221 -28.80 -24.38 11.01
N SER A 222 -27.81 -24.44 11.90
CA SER A 222 -27.70 -25.53 12.88
C SER A 222 -28.51 -25.29 14.15
N PHE A 223 -28.94 -24.04 14.39
CA PHE A 223 -29.59 -23.61 15.63
C PHE A 223 -28.77 -23.93 16.88
N GLN A 224 -27.47 -23.66 16.78
CA GLN A 224 -26.50 -23.83 17.86
C GLN A 224 -25.87 -22.49 18.21
N ILE A 225 -25.52 -22.34 19.50
CA ILE A 225 -24.73 -21.21 19.97
C ILE A 225 -23.29 -21.43 19.51
N VAL A 226 -22.79 -20.51 18.69
CA VAL A 226 -21.41 -20.55 18.17
C VAL A 226 -20.47 -19.87 19.16
N GLN A 227 -20.90 -18.73 19.71
CA GLN A 227 -20.13 -17.95 20.66
C GLN A 227 -21.06 -17.26 21.67
N SER A 228 -20.62 -17.15 22.91
CA SER A 228 -21.17 -16.24 23.91
C SER A 228 -20.00 -15.62 24.65
N ARG A 229 -19.87 -14.28 24.61
CA ARG A 229 -18.68 -13.57 25.07
C ARG A 229 -19.05 -12.30 25.82
N ALA A 230 -18.43 -12.11 26.98
CA ALA A 230 -18.47 -10.88 27.74
C ALA A 230 -17.45 -9.85 27.20
N VAL A 231 -17.33 -8.72 27.91
CA VAL A 231 -16.38 -7.64 27.58
C VAL A 231 -14.97 -8.21 27.38
N CYS A 232 -14.27 -7.74 26.35
CA CYS A 232 -12.91 -8.19 26.00
C CYS A 232 -12.79 -9.72 25.75
N ASN A 233 -13.84 -10.35 25.20
CA ASN A 233 -13.92 -11.79 24.93
C ASN A 233 -13.87 -12.69 26.18
N GLY A 234 -14.13 -12.14 27.36
CA GLY A 234 -14.24 -12.89 28.61
C GLY A 234 -15.53 -13.71 28.72
N THR A 235 -15.77 -14.24 29.91
CA THR A 235 -17.02 -14.89 30.33
C THR A 235 -17.62 -14.11 31.48
N SER A 236 -18.94 -13.94 31.51
CA SER A 236 -19.64 -13.28 32.61
C SER A 236 -20.04 -14.29 33.69
N GLU A 237 -20.40 -13.80 34.88
CA GLU A 237 -21.00 -14.62 35.93
C GLU A 237 -22.37 -15.21 35.53
N TYR A 238 -23.02 -14.65 34.50
CA TYR A 238 -24.30 -15.09 33.97
C TYR A 238 -24.16 -16.07 32.80
N HIS A 239 -22.94 -16.42 32.39
CA HIS A 239 -22.67 -17.17 31.16
C HIS A 239 -23.53 -18.44 31.05
N ASP A 240 -23.47 -19.31 32.05
CA ASP A 240 -24.20 -20.59 32.01
C ASP A 240 -25.72 -20.38 32.03
N CYS A 241 -26.20 -19.33 32.71
CA CYS A 241 -27.62 -18.96 32.70
C CYS A 241 -28.04 -18.47 31.31
N ILE A 242 -27.23 -17.64 30.65
CA ILE A 242 -27.48 -17.14 29.29
C ILE A 242 -27.54 -18.30 28.30
N ILE A 243 -26.57 -19.22 28.34
CA ILE A 243 -26.55 -20.40 27.47
C ILE A 243 -27.82 -21.22 27.64
N ARG A 244 -28.17 -21.61 28.88
CA ARG A 244 -29.39 -22.38 29.17
C ARG A 244 -30.65 -21.66 28.72
N LEU A 245 -30.72 -20.34 28.92
CA LEU A 245 -31.87 -19.53 28.56
C LEU A 245 -32.07 -19.47 27.05
N VAL A 246 -30.99 -19.31 26.28
CA VAL A 246 -31.03 -19.34 24.81
C VAL A 246 -31.39 -20.73 24.29
N GLU A 247 -30.79 -21.80 24.83
CA GLU A 247 -31.08 -23.18 24.44
C GLU A 247 -32.55 -23.55 24.68
N LYS A 248 -33.10 -23.19 25.84
CA LYS A 248 -34.52 -23.40 26.18
C LYS A 248 -35.47 -22.69 25.21
N ASN A 249 -35.06 -21.54 24.68
CA ASN A 249 -35.85 -20.72 23.78
C ASN A 249 -35.47 -20.89 22.30
N MET A 250 -34.61 -21.86 21.96
CA MET A 250 -34.16 -22.06 20.57
C MET A 250 -35.31 -22.40 19.62
N SER A 251 -36.38 -23.01 20.12
CA SER A 251 -37.60 -23.29 19.36
C SER A 251 -38.31 -22.02 18.86
N LEU A 252 -38.22 -20.90 19.60
CA LEU A 252 -38.75 -19.60 19.18
C LEU A 252 -37.97 -19.08 17.96
N ILE A 253 -36.63 -19.13 18.03
CA ILE A 253 -35.75 -18.71 16.93
C ILE A 253 -36.03 -19.56 15.69
N LYS A 254 -36.19 -20.89 15.85
CA LYS A 254 -36.57 -21.80 14.75
C LYS A 254 -37.88 -21.42 14.06
N LYS A 255 -38.91 -21.06 14.84
CA LYS A 255 -40.22 -20.65 14.30
C LYS A 255 -40.13 -19.36 13.51
N LEU A 256 -39.30 -18.41 13.92
CA LEU A 256 -39.11 -17.16 13.21
C LEU A 256 -38.26 -17.34 11.94
N THR A 257 -37.38 -18.35 11.88
CA THR A 257 -36.58 -18.63 10.69
C THR A 257 -37.37 -19.31 9.57
N ALA A 258 -38.40 -20.11 9.91
CA ALA A 258 -39.27 -20.82 8.98
C ALA A 258 -40.14 -19.87 8.12
#